data_AF-A0A6P2APK8-F1
#
_entry.id   AF-A0A6P2APK8-F1
#
_cell.length_a   1.000
_cell.length_b   1.000
_cell.length_c   1.000
_cell.angle_alpha   90.00
_cell.angle_beta   90.00
_cell.angle_gamma   90.00
#
_symmetry.space_group_name_H-M   'P 1'
#
loop_
_entity.id
_entity.type
_entity.pdbx_description
1 polymer ?
#
loop_
_entity_poly.entity_id
_entity_poly.type
_entity_poly.pdbx_seq_one_letter_code
_entity_poly.pdbx_strand_id
1 'polypeptide(L)'
;MTTDLWIAATPPARSAAQRRFERQAQYPLRAGNTSIGSCMKDPVAHQLHSAGRNQSCTTLVDRFRKPAARRGLTLVEILAVVIILGLLAATLVVGFSGSFGKARHEIARSNIGIIVSKLETYRMHHGNWPSNDVGLKALSDGYANPSAAYYLGPGSLIDPWGNPYLYVTPGPDGHPYEVLSYGADGQPGGTPGTEDEPISSVNLRNVQQSE
;
A
#
# COMPACT_ATOMS: atom_id res chain seq x y z
N MET A 1 -46.63 30.63 35.58
CA MET A 1 -45.70 31.68 36.05
C MET A 1 -44.54 30.94 36.70
N THR A 2 -43.59 30.46 35.89
CA THR A 2 -42.29 31.10 35.56
C THR A 2 -41.38 31.10 36.80
N THR A 3 -40.20 30.49 36.85
CA THR A 3 -39.11 30.50 35.84
C THR A 3 -38.13 29.34 36.02
N ASP A 4 -37.66 28.81 34.90
CA ASP A 4 -36.53 27.92 34.71
C ASP A 4 -35.20 28.52 35.23
N LEU A 5 -34.41 27.71 35.93
CA LEU A 5 -33.06 28.04 36.40
C LEU A 5 -32.05 27.26 35.54
N TRP A 6 -31.67 27.83 34.39
CA TRP A 6 -30.60 27.30 33.54
C TRP A 6 -29.23 27.75 34.05
N ILE A 7 -28.44 26.79 34.53
CA ILE A 7 -27.02 27.00 34.86
C ILE A 7 -26.22 26.96 33.54
N ALA A 8 -25.78 28.13 33.08
CA ALA A 8 -24.88 28.25 31.94
C ALA A 8 -23.45 27.83 32.37
N ALA A 9 -23.03 26.63 31.98
CA ALA A 9 -21.65 26.19 32.09
C ALA A 9 -20.80 26.94 31.03
N THR A 10 -19.92 27.81 31.48
CA THR A 10 -18.91 28.47 30.66
C THR A 10 -17.86 27.44 30.19
N PRO A 11 -17.56 27.33 28.88
CA PRO A 11 -16.50 26.44 28.41
C PRO A 11 -15.12 26.96 28.82
N PRO A 12 -14.15 26.08 29.15
CA PRO A 12 -12.82 26.49 29.57
C PRO A 12 -12.02 27.15 28.43
N ALA A 13 -11.23 28.17 28.79
CA ALA A 13 -10.37 28.93 27.89
C ALA A 13 -9.31 28.03 27.23
N ARG A 14 -9.34 27.95 25.89
CA ARG A 14 -8.34 27.24 25.08
C ARG A 14 -6.98 27.95 25.17
N SER A 15 -5.93 27.21 25.49
CA SER A 15 -4.56 27.72 25.61
C SER A 15 -4.01 28.14 24.23
N ALA A 16 -3.13 29.15 24.21
CA ALA A 16 -2.57 29.74 22.99
C ALA A 16 -1.79 28.74 22.09
N ALA A 17 -1.41 27.58 22.62
CA ALA A 17 -0.72 26.51 21.89
C ALA A 17 -1.63 25.77 20.88
N GLN A 18 -2.94 25.74 21.11
CA GLN A 18 -3.87 24.97 20.27
C GLN A 18 -4.33 25.69 18.99
N ARG A 19 -4.04 26.99 18.82
CA ARG A 19 -4.44 27.76 17.63
C ARG A 19 -3.49 27.63 16.42
N ARG A 20 -2.37 26.93 16.56
CA ARG A 20 -1.34 26.86 15.50
C ARG A 20 -1.43 25.61 14.62
N PHE A 21 -2.26 24.63 14.98
CA PHE A 21 -2.32 23.34 14.28
C PHE A 21 -3.41 23.21 13.20
N GLU A 22 -4.37 24.15 13.12
CA GLU A 22 -5.45 24.11 12.11
C GLU A 22 -5.08 24.72 10.74
N ARG A 23 -3.81 25.06 10.50
CA ARG A 23 -3.40 25.78 9.28
C ARG A 23 -2.69 24.94 8.20
N GLN A 24 -2.74 23.61 8.27
CA GLN A 24 -2.00 22.74 7.33
C GLN A 24 -2.84 21.71 6.57
N ALA A 25 -4.17 21.84 6.52
CA ALA A 25 -5.00 21.02 5.66
C ALA A 25 -5.78 21.90 4.67
N GLN A 26 -5.08 22.42 3.65
CA GLN A 26 -5.72 22.93 2.44
C GLN A 26 -4.72 22.92 1.28
N TYR A 27 -4.51 21.76 0.66
CA TYR A 27 -3.93 21.67 -0.68
C TYR A 27 -5.05 21.20 -1.62
N PRO A 28 -5.59 22.05 -2.49
CA PRO A 28 -6.51 21.59 -3.52
C PRO A 28 -5.73 20.79 -4.55
N LEU A 29 -6.19 19.57 -4.82
CA LEU A 29 -5.72 18.73 -5.92
C LEU A 29 -5.96 19.46 -7.25
N ARG A 30 -4.86 19.84 -7.92
CA ARG A 30 -4.87 20.42 -9.26
C ARG A 30 -5.13 19.29 -10.27
N ALA A 31 -6.39 19.11 -10.64
CA ALA A 31 -6.79 18.29 -11.77
C ALA A 31 -6.20 18.89 -13.07
N GLY A 32 -5.26 18.18 -13.69
CA GLY A 32 -4.80 18.49 -15.03
C GLY A 32 -5.86 18.06 -16.04
N ASN A 33 -6.58 19.03 -16.62
CA ASN A 33 -7.23 18.82 -17.90
C ASN A 33 -6.30 19.38 -19.00
N THR A 34 -6.08 18.58 -20.02
CA THR A 34 -5.44 19.01 -21.27
C THR A 34 -6.45 18.77 -22.37
N SER A 35 -7.37 19.72 -22.54
CA SER A 35 -8.13 19.85 -23.79
C SER A 35 -7.46 20.92 -24.65
N ILE A 36 -6.64 20.46 -25.58
CA ILE A 36 -6.30 21.19 -26.79
C ILE A 36 -7.57 21.24 -27.63
N GLY A 37 -8.03 22.44 -28.01
CA GLY A 37 -8.98 22.57 -29.10
C GLY A 37 -9.96 23.73 -29.00
N SER A 38 -9.85 24.61 -29.99
CA SER A 38 -10.91 25.47 -30.53
C SER A 38 -11.06 26.87 -29.92
N CYS A 39 -10.40 27.82 -30.58
CA CYS A 39 -10.98 29.11 -30.93
C CYS A 39 -12.43 28.92 -31.41
N MET A 40 -13.38 29.78 -30.99
CA MET A 40 -14.39 30.40 -31.86
C MET A 40 -15.30 31.36 -31.08
N LYS A 41 -15.15 32.67 -31.35
CA LYS A 41 -16.15 33.76 -31.30
C LYS A 41 -16.63 34.31 -29.94
N ASP A 42 -16.06 35.46 -29.59
CA ASP A 42 -16.82 36.59 -29.05
C ASP A 42 -17.06 37.62 -30.17
N PRO A 43 -18.24 38.24 -30.27
CA PRO A 43 -18.41 39.46 -31.05
C PRO A 43 -19.02 40.56 -30.20
N VAL A 44 -18.24 41.53 -29.72
CA VAL A 44 -18.73 42.91 -29.59
C VAL A 44 -17.58 43.87 -29.88
N ALA A 45 -17.80 44.64 -30.94
CA ALA A 45 -16.94 45.70 -31.42
C ALA A 45 -16.87 46.86 -30.42
N HIS A 46 -15.67 47.42 -30.24
CA HIS A 46 -15.52 48.85 -29.99
C HIS A 46 -14.35 49.37 -30.83
N GLN A 47 -14.71 50.22 -31.77
CA GLN A 47 -13.85 51.14 -32.51
C GLN A 47 -12.97 51.95 -31.54
N LEU A 48 -11.75 52.31 -31.97
CA LEU A 48 -11.34 53.71 -32.12
C LEU A 48 -9.97 53.84 -32.81
N HIS A 49 -10.03 54.45 -33.98
CA HIS A 49 -9.16 55.52 -34.50
C HIS A 49 -7.61 55.44 -34.44
N SER A 50 -7.09 55.49 -35.68
CA SER A 50 -6.14 56.49 -36.20
C SER A 50 -4.62 56.28 -36.07
N ALA A 51 -4.03 56.24 -37.28
CA ALA A 51 -2.84 56.96 -37.72
C ALA A 51 -1.46 56.56 -37.15
N GLY A 52 -0.59 56.08 -38.03
CA GLY A 52 0.84 56.04 -37.77
C GLY A 52 1.64 55.20 -38.76
N ARG A 53 2.02 55.81 -39.89
CA ARG A 53 3.03 55.30 -40.82
C ARG A 53 4.31 54.91 -40.07
N ASN A 54 4.91 53.76 -40.35
CA ASN A 54 6.22 53.76 -41.02
C ASN A 54 6.54 52.40 -41.64
N GLN A 55 6.86 52.45 -42.93
CA GLN A 55 7.42 51.35 -43.68
C GLN A 55 8.93 51.34 -43.41
N SER A 56 9.44 50.24 -42.87
CA SER A 56 10.85 49.89 -43.03
C SER A 56 10.91 48.44 -43.47
N CYS A 57 10.79 48.28 -44.79
CA CYS A 57 11.28 47.12 -45.49
C CYS A 57 12.82 47.11 -45.33
N THR A 58 13.32 46.27 -44.43
CA THR A 58 14.72 45.84 -44.46
C THR A 58 14.73 44.32 -44.46
N THR A 59 14.81 43.78 -45.68
CA THR A 59 15.47 42.52 -45.98
C THR A 59 16.84 42.49 -45.31
N LEU A 60 17.19 41.42 -44.57
CA LEU A 60 18.52 40.81 -44.69
C LEU A 60 18.72 39.57 -43.79
N VAL A 61 19.08 38.48 -44.48
CA VAL A 61 19.75 37.25 -44.03
C VAL A 61 19.04 36.32 -43.03
N ASP A 62 18.04 35.59 -43.53
CA ASP A 62 17.81 34.22 -43.08
C ASP A 62 18.81 33.30 -43.81
N ARG A 63 20.07 33.28 -43.33
CA ARG A 63 21.11 32.40 -43.88
C ARG A 63 20.81 30.96 -43.49
N PHE A 64 20.28 30.21 -44.45
CA PHE A 64 20.45 28.76 -44.60
C PHE A 64 20.23 27.93 -43.33
N ARG A 65 18.99 27.86 -42.82
CA ARG A 65 18.60 26.69 -42.01
C ARG A 65 18.62 25.46 -42.92
N LYS A 66 19.77 24.79 -42.99
CA LYS A 66 19.91 23.49 -43.65
C LYS A 66 18.81 22.59 -43.07
N PRO A 67 17.91 22.01 -43.88
CA PRO A 67 16.99 21.01 -43.36
C PRO A 67 17.84 19.92 -42.73
N ALA A 68 17.63 19.67 -41.42
CA ALA A 68 18.28 18.56 -40.74
C ALA A 68 17.89 17.30 -41.53
N ALA A 69 18.89 16.70 -42.19
CA ALA A 69 18.69 15.51 -42.99
C ALA A 69 17.99 14.48 -42.08
N ARG A 70 16.78 14.07 -42.46
CA ARG A 70 16.08 12.98 -41.79
C ARG A 70 16.91 11.72 -42.05
N ARG A 71 17.77 11.37 -41.10
CA ARG A 71 18.50 10.11 -41.12
C ARG A 71 17.48 9.00 -40.88
N GLY A 72 17.26 8.16 -41.89
CA GLY A 72 16.49 6.93 -41.73
C GLY A 72 17.27 5.94 -40.87
N LEU A 73 16.55 5.18 -40.05
CA LEU A 73 17.12 4.06 -39.29
C LEU A 73 17.77 3.07 -40.27
N THR A 74 18.99 2.65 -39.98
CA THR A 74 19.65 1.62 -40.77
C THR A 74 19.14 0.23 -40.38
N LEU A 75 19.18 -0.74 -41.30
CA LEU A 75 18.82 -2.13 -40.98
C LEU A 75 19.66 -2.71 -39.83
N VAL A 76 20.93 -2.30 -39.75
CA VAL A 76 21.87 -2.74 -38.69
C VAL A 76 21.46 -2.22 -37.32
N GLU A 77 20.86 -1.03 -37.24
CA GLU A 77 20.42 -0.42 -35.99
C GLU A 77 19.23 -1.16 -35.39
N ILE A 78 18.28 -1.56 -36.22
CA ILE A 78 17.15 -2.40 -35.77
C ILE A 78 17.62 -3.83 -35.46
N LEU A 79 18.58 -4.36 -36.23
CA LEU A 79 19.16 -5.68 -35.98
C LEU A 79 19.86 -5.77 -34.63
N ALA A 80 20.68 -4.77 -34.27
CA ALA A 80 21.37 -4.73 -33.00
C ALA A 80 20.38 -4.68 -31.81
N VAL A 81 19.29 -3.92 -31.93
CA VAL A 81 18.26 -3.81 -30.88
C VAL A 81 17.55 -5.15 -30.67
N VAL A 82 17.11 -5.83 -31.74
CA VAL A 82 16.40 -7.13 -31.57
C VAL A 82 17.32 -8.22 -31.01
N ILE A 83 18.62 -8.17 -31.31
CA ILE A 83 19.61 -9.08 -30.72
C ILE A 83 19.73 -8.84 -29.22
N ILE A 84 19.93 -7.58 -28.79
CA ILE A 84 20.06 -7.25 -27.36
C ILE A 84 18.76 -7.60 -26.62
N LEU A 85 17.59 -7.32 -27.21
CA LEU A 85 16.30 -7.69 -26.63
C LEU A 85 16.15 -9.22 -26.54
N GLY A 86 16.60 -9.99 -27.53
CA GLY A 86 16.59 -11.46 -27.49
C GLY A 86 17.49 -12.03 -26.39
N LEU A 87 18.70 -11.46 -26.22
CA LEU A 87 19.64 -11.86 -25.17
C LEU A 87 19.12 -11.53 -23.76
N LEU A 88 18.52 -10.35 -23.58
CA LEU A 88 17.90 -9.98 -22.31
C LEU A 88 16.67 -10.82 -21.99
N ALA A 89 15.78 -11.06 -22.97
CA ALA A 89 14.61 -11.90 -22.79
C ALA A 89 14.97 -13.33 -22.36
N ALA A 90 16.06 -13.89 -22.87
CA ALA A 90 16.54 -15.22 -22.51
C ALA A 90 17.05 -15.32 -21.05
N THR A 91 17.66 -14.25 -20.52
CA THR A 91 18.28 -14.28 -19.18
C THR A 91 17.31 -13.97 -18.04
N LEU A 92 16.26 -13.19 -18.29
CA LEU A 92 15.30 -12.78 -17.24
C LEU A 92 14.47 -13.94 -16.65
N VAL A 93 14.32 -15.07 -17.36
CA VAL A 93 13.45 -16.19 -16.95
C VAL A 93 14.09 -17.07 -15.87
N VAL A 94 15.42 -17.19 -15.82
CA VAL A 94 16.10 -18.30 -15.11
C VAL A 94 16.40 -18.02 -13.63
N GLY A 95 16.25 -16.78 -13.15
CA GLY A 95 16.83 -16.33 -11.89
C GLY A 95 15.90 -16.27 -10.67
N PHE A 96 14.60 -16.48 -10.82
CA PHE A 96 13.62 -16.07 -9.80
C PHE A 96 12.91 -17.20 -9.04
N SER A 97 13.16 -18.49 -9.26
CA SER A 97 12.30 -19.52 -8.63
C SER A 97 12.71 -19.97 -7.22
N GLY A 98 13.98 -19.87 -6.81
CA GLY A 98 14.49 -20.62 -5.64
C GLY A 98 14.42 -19.93 -4.27
N SER A 99 14.35 -18.60 -4.21
CA SER A 99 14.46 -17.85 -2.93
C SER A 99 13.12 -17.48 -2.30
N PHE A 100 12.01 -17.65 -3.02
CA PHE A 100 10.69 -17.24 -2.54
C PHE A 100 10.15 -18.15 -1.43
N GLY A 101 10.40 -19.45 -1.48
CA GLY A 101 9.93 -20.40 -0.46
C GLY A 101 10.42 -20.09 0.95
N LYS A 102 11.74 -19.89 1.12
CA LYS A 102 12.33 -19.52 2.43
C LYS A 102 11.85 -18.16 2.92
N ALA A 103 11.74 -17.19 2.00
CA ALA A 103 11.24 -15.87 2.35
C ALA A 103 9.78 -15.92 2.83
N ARG A 104 8.92 -16.72 2.16
CA ARG A 104 7.53 -16.94 2.59
C ARG A 104 7.45 -17.60 3.96
N HIS A 105 8.26 -18.63 4.21
CA HIS A 105 8.37 -19.24 5.54
C HIS A 105 8.69 -18.22 6.63
N GLU A 106 9.70 -17.38 6.41
CA GLU A 106 10.09 -16.36 7.39
C GLU A 106 8.98 -15.30 7.60
N ILE A 107 8.31 -14.88 6.54
CA ILE A 107 7.16 -13.97 6.64
C ILE A 107 6.03 -14.62 7.46
N ALA A 108 5.72 -15.89 7.22
CA ALA A 108 4.69 -16.62 7.96
C ALA A 108 5.06 -16.76 9.45
N ARG A 109 6.33 -17.06 9.78
CA ARG A 109 6.82 -17.07 11.17
C ARG A 109 6.66 -15.72 11.85
N SER A 110 7.04 -14.64 11.16
CA SER A 110 6.89 -13.28 11.66
C SER A 110 5.42 -12.92 11.90
N ASN A 111 4.54 -13.23 10.95
CA ASN A 111 3.11 -13.00 11.05
C ASN A 111 2.48 -13.77 12.22
N ILE A 112 2.84 -15.04 12.42
CA ILE A 112 2.41 -15.81 13.59
C ILE A 112 2.85 -15.14 14.89
N GLY A 113 4.08 -14.62 14.95
CA GLY A 113 4.57 -13.85 16.10
C GLY A 113 3.73 -12.59 16.38
N ILE A 114 3.35 -11.85 15.33
CA ILE A 114 2.46 -10.68 15.45
C ILE A 114 1.08 -11.12 15.96
N ILE A 115 0.49 -12.17 15.40
CA ILE A 115 -0.82 -12.69 15.81
C ILE A 115 -0.78 -13.12 17.29
N VAL A 116 0.25 -13.84 17.71
CA VAL A 116 0.46 -14.25 19.11
C VAL A 116 0.53 -13.04 20.05
N SER A 117 1.25 -11.98 19.68
CA SER A 117 1.32 -10.75 20.46
C SER A 117 -0.04 -10.05 20.57
N LYS A 118 -0.83 -10.06 19.50
CA LYS A 118 -2.19 -9.51 19.50
C LYS A 118 -3.15 -10.34 20.32
N LEU A 119 -3.04 -11.67 20.30
CA LEU A 119 -3.80 -12.57 21.16
C LEU A 119 -3.49 -12.30 22.65
N GLU A 120 -2.22 -12.11 23.01
CA GLU A 120 -1.87 -11.77 24.40
C GLU A 120 -2.49 -10.44 24.82
N THR A 121 -2.45 -9.45 23.92
CA THR A 121 -3.12 -8.16 24.16
C THR A 121 -4.63 -8.33 24.31
N TYR A 122 -5.27 -9.16 23.47
CA TYR A 122 -6.68 -9.48 23.60
C TYR A 122 -7.00 -10.08 24.97
N ARG A 123 -6.19 -11.04 25.44
CA ARG A 123 -6.35 -11.63 26.78
C ARG A 123 -6.24 -10.59 27.88
N MET A 124 -5.29 -9.65 27.80
CA MET A 124 -5.18 -8.59 28.80
C MET A 124 -6.44 -7.71 28.88
N HIS A 125 -7.14 -7.52 27.76
CA HIS A 125 -8.36 -6.72 27.70
C HIS A 125 -9.64 -7.48 28.10
N HIS A 126 -9.69 -8.81 27.88
CA HIS A 126 -10.92 -9.60 28.07
C HIS A 126 -10.80 -10.68 29.15
N GLY A 127 -9.61 -10.86 29.73
CA GLY A 127 -9.29 -11.87 30.74
C GLY A 127 -9.06 -13.27 30.18
N ASN A 128 -9.66 -13.60 29.03
CA ASN A 128 -9.64 -14.93 28.42
C ASN A 128 -9.17 -14.90 26.96
N TRP A 129 -8.76 -16.05 26.45
CA TRP A 129 -8.49 -16.25 25.02
C TRP A 129 -9.79 -16.33 24.22
N PRO A 130 -9.78 -16.00 22.91
CA PRO A 130 -10.94 -16.20 22.04
C PRO A 130 -11.38 -17.68 22.03
N SER A 131 -12.69 -17.93 21.93
CA SER A 131 -13.21 -19.29 21.69
C SER A 131 -12.91 -19.76 20.27
N ASN A 132 -12.98 -21.07 19.99
CA ASN A 132 -12.78 -21.60 18.63
C ASN A 132 -13.80 -21.07 17.61
N ASP A 133 -15.02 -20.75 18.04
CA ASP A 133 -16.07 -20.26 17.13
C ASP A 133 -15.72 -18.89 16.53
N VAL A 134 -15.10 -18.03 17.33
CA VAL A 134 -14.65 -16.70 16.90
C VAL A 134 -13.21 -16.76 16.39
N GLY A 135 -12.34 -17.46 17.10
CA GLY A 135 -10.93 -17.68 16.76
C GLY A 135 -10.17 -16.39 16.49
N LEU A 136 -9.35 -16.40 15.43
CA LEU A 136 -8.56 -15.23 15.02
C LEU A 136 -9.41 -14.07 14.51
N LYS A 137 -10.68 -14.30 14.12
CA LYS A 137 -11.57 -13.21 13.70
C LYS A 137 -11.84 -12.22 14.82
N ALA A 138 -11.64 -12.63 16.08
CA ALA A 138 -11.68 -11.75 17.24
C ALA A 138 -10.70 -10.57 17.14
N LEU A 139 -9.65 -10.70 16.32
CA LEU A 139 -8.64 -9.68 16.11
C LEU A 139 -8.90 -8.82 14.87
N SER A 140 -9.82 -9.22 13.98
CA SER A 140 -10.10 -8.53 12.72
C SER A 140 -11.39 -7.72 12.77
N ASP A 141 -11.69 -7.07 11.65
CA ASP A 141 -12.94 -6.35 11.44
C ASP A 141 -14.18 -7.19 11.79
N GLY A 142 -15.19 -6.53 12.35
CA GLY A 142 -16.46 -7.13 12.76
C GLY A 142 -16.50 -7.56 14.23
N TYR A 143 -15.36 -7.93 14.83
CA TYR A 143 -15.27 -8.27 16.25
C TYR A 143 -14.39 -7.28 17.03
N ALA A 144 -13.25 -6.90 16.47
CA ALA A 144 -12.37 -5.90 17.04
C ALA A 144 -12.70 -4.49 16.51
N ASN A 145 -12.65 -3.49 17.39
CA ASN A 145 -12.63 -2.09 16.96
C ASN A 145 -11.25 -1.77 16.34
N PRO A 146 -11.16 -1.10 15.18
CA PRO A 146 -9.87 -0.69 14.59
C PRO A 146 -8.95 0.14 15.50
N SER A 147 -9.52 0.78 16.54
CA SER A 147 -8.74 1.51 17.56
C SER A 147 -8.21 0.62 18.69
N ALA A 148 -8.59 -0.65 18.74
CA ALA A 148 -8.14 -1.59 19.77
C ALA A 148 -6.68 -1.99 19.54
N ALA A 149 -5.90 -2.10 20.63
CA ALA A 149 -4.49 -2.47 20.55
C ALA A 149 -4.27 -3.89 19.97
N TYR A 150 -5.24 -4.77 20.14
CA TYR A 150 -5.22 -6.14 19.61
C TYR A 150 -5.77 -6.26 18.17
N TYR A 151 -6.19 -5.15 17.56
CA TYR A 151 -6.68 -5.16 16.19
C TYR A 151 -5.57 -5.52 15.19
N LEU A 152 -5.95 -6.33 14.21
CA LEU A 152 -5.21 -6.70 13.02
C LEU A 152 -5.98 -6.22 11.79
N GLY A 153 -5.24 -5.59 10.88
CA GLY A 153 -5.81 -5.07 9.65
C GLY A 153 -6.35 -6.18 8.73
N PRO A 154 -7.12 -5.80 7.70
CA PRO A 154 -7.61 -6.74 6.71
C PRO A 154 -6.45 -7.47 6.02
N GLY A 155 -6.60 -8.78 5.84
CA GLY A 155 -5.58 -9.62 5.21
C GLY A 155 -4.42 -10.05 6.12
N SER A 156 -4.28 -9.51 7.33
CA SER A 156 -3.24 -9.94 8.27
C SER A 156 -3.42 -11.38 8.79
N LEU A 157 -4.60 -11.96 8.60
CA LEU A 157 -4.93 -13.34 8.96
C LEU A 157 -4.78 -14.32 7.78
N ILE A 158 -4.20 -13.87 6.67
CA ILE A 158 -3.88 -14.69 5.51
C ILE A 158 -2.36 -14.90 5.47
N ASP A 159 -1.94 -16.13 5.21
CA ASP A 159 -0.55 -16.50 5.10
C ASP A 159 0.05 -16.14 3.73
N PRO A 160 1.38 -16.26 3.53
CA PRO A 160 2.05 -15.89 2.29
C PRO A 160 1.67 -16.74 1.06
N TRP A 161 0.98 -17.86 1.27
CA TRP A 161 0.47 -18.74 0.22
C TRP A 161 -1.01 -18.48 -0.09
N GLY A 162 -1.65 -17.58 0.66
CA GLY A 162 -3.04 -17.19 0.47
C GLY A 162 -4.03 -18.00 1.30
N ASN A 163 -3.56 -18.85 2.21
CA ASN A 163 -4.39 -19.65 3.09
C ASN A 163 -4.66 -18.90 4.41
N PRO A 164 -5.85 -19.02 5.03
CA PRO A 164 -6.09 -18.41 6.33
C PRO A 164 -5.29 -19.11 7.43
N TYR A 165 -4.76 -18.35 8.38
CA TYR A 165 -4.19 -18.96 9.60
C TYR A 165 -5.29 -19.68 10.40
N LEU A 166 -4.90 -20.79 10.99
CA LEU A 166 -5.77 -21.60 11.82
C LEU A 166 -5.47 -21.36 13.29
N TYR A 167 -6.52 -21.46 14.10
CA TYR A 167 -6.47 -21.30 15.54
C TYR A 167 -7.15 -22.47 16.22
N VAL A 168 -6.47 -23.03 17.20
CA VAL A 168 -6.95 -24.18 17.96
C VAL A 168 -6.79 -23.89 19.44
N THR A 169 -7.88 -24.02 20.20
CA THR A 169 -7.85 -24.03 21.67
C THR A 169 -8.65 -25.23 22.21
N PRO A 170 -8.15 -25.96 23.23
CA PRO A 170 -6.81 -25.89 23.79
C PRO A 170 -5.75 -26.31 22.75
N GLY A 171 -4.54 -25.73 22.86
CA GLY A 171 -3.42 -26.11 22.00
C GLY A 171 -2.81 -27.47 22.40
N PRO A 172 -2.01 -28.09 21.52
CA PRO A 172 -1.26 -29.30 21.85
C PRO A 172 -0.21 -29.03 22.94
N ASP A 173 0.32 -30.10 23.53
CA ASP A 173 1.39 -30.05 24.54
C ASP A 173 1.10 -29.18 25.78
N GLY A 174 -0.18 -29.00 26.10
CA GLY A 174 -0.63 -28.20 27.24
C GLY A 174 -0.57 -26.68 27.00
N HIS A 175 -0.34 -26.24 25.76
CA HIS A 175 -0.41 -24.82 25.42
C HIS A 175 -1.86 -24.31 25.42
N PRO A 176 -2.10 -23.04 25.82
CA PRO A 176 -3.47 -22.51 25.90
C PRO A 176 -4.15 -22.42 24.53
N TYR A 177 -3.36 -22.22 23.49
CA TYR A 177 -3.80 -22.18 22.10
C TYR A 177 -2.62 -22.45 21.17
N GLU A 178 -2.94 -22.73 19.91
CA GLU A 178 -2.00 -22.80 18.81
C GLU A 178 -2.50 -21.97 17.63
N VAL A 179 -1.58 -21.25 16.98
CA VAL A 179 -1.78 -20.61 15.68
C VAL A 179 -0.90 -21.33 14.68
N LEU A 180 -1.47 -21.79 13.56
CA LEU A 180 -0.73 -22.56 12.56
C LEU A 180 -1.07 -22.15 11.12
N SER A 181 -0.10 -22.33 10.22
CA SER A 181 -0.25 -22.30 8.76
C SER A 181 0.27 -23.63 8.22
N TYR A 182 -0.46 -24.20 7.26
CA TYR A 182 -0.11 -25.48 6.63
C TYR A 182 0.99 -25.35 5.57
N GLY A 183 1.39 -24.14 5.17
CA GLY A 183 2.35 -23.93 4.10
C GLY A 183 1.70 -23.89 2.71
N ALA A 184 2.47 -24.21 1.67
CA ALA A 184 2.07 -24.03 0.27
C ALA A 184 0.92 -24.92 -0.18
N ASP A 185 0.85 -26.16 0.30
CA ASP A 185 -0.19 -27.13 -0.07
C ASP A 185 -1.52 -26.91 0.65
N GLY A 186 -1.52 -26.12 1.74
CA GLY A 186 -2.68 -25.84 2.57
C GLY A 186 -3.24 -27.07 3.30
N GLN A 187 -2.47 -28.16 3.42
CA GLN A 187 -2.92 -29.41 4.00
C GLN A 187 -2.21 -29.77 5.31
N PRO A 188 -2.88 -30.50 6.22
CA PRO A 188 -2.20 -31.07 7.36
C PRO A 188 -1.22 -32.13 6.87
N GLY A 189 0.06 -31.89 7.11
CA GLY A 189 1.15 -32.69 6.54
C GLY A 189 2.27 -31.76 6.10
N GLY A 190 3.26 -32.30 5.40
CA GLY A 190 4.37 -31.51 4.89
C GLY A 190 5.71 -32.19 5.04
N THR A 191 6.61 -31.90 4.10
CA THR A 191 7.99 -32.36 4.20
C THR A 191 8.86 -31.27 4.84
N PRO A 192 9.60 -31.55 5.91
CA PRO A 192 10.47 -30.55 6.53
C PRO A 192 11.53 -30.05 5.53
N GLY A 193 11.78 -28.75 5.53
CA GLY A 193 12.70 -28.08 4.60
C GLY A 193 12.09 -27.74 3.23
N THR A 194 10.79 -27.94 3.03
CA THR A 194 10.07 -27.59 1.79
C THR A 194 9.07 -26.46 2.03
N GLU A 195 8.46 -25.92 0.96
CA GLU A 195 7.39 -24.91 1.08
C GLU A 195 6.11 -25.45 1.73
N ASP A 196 5.98 -26.77 1.83
CA ASP A 196 4.84 -27.49 2.42
C ASP A 196 5.04 -27.73 3.93
N GLU A 197 6.16 -27.32 4.53
CA GLU A 197 6.38 -27.50 5.97
C GLU A 197 5.36 -26.67 6.78
N PRO A 198 4.63 -27.28 7.73
CA PRO A 198 3.68 -26.55 8.54
C PRO A 198 4.40 -25.70 9.59
N ILE A 199 3.95 -24.47 9.76
CA ILE A 199 4.51 -23.52 10.72
C ILE A 199 3.48 -23.30 11.83
N SER A 200 3.85 -23.59 13.08
CA SER A 200 2.97 -23.37 14.22
C SER A 200 3.64 -22.58 15.35
N SER A 201 2.82 -21.84 16.10
CA SER A 201 3.28 -21.05 17.24
C SER A 201 3.91 -21.91 18.34
N VAL A 202 3.53 -23.18 18.43
CA VAL A 202 4.10 -24.14 19.40
C VAL A 202 5.52 -24.51 18.99
N ASN A 203 5.71 -24.90 17.72
CA ASN A 203 7.03 -25.24 17.19
C ASN A 203 8.01 -24.07 17.29
N LEU A 204 7.55 -22.83 17.02
CA LEU A 204 8.40 -21.64 17.07
C LEU A 204 8.93 -21.35 18.49
N ARG A 205 8.11 -21.57 19.52
CA ARG A 205 8.52 -21.38 20.93
C ARG A 205 9.61 -22.37 21.34
N ASN A 206 9.56 -23.59 20.81
CA ASN A 206 10.51 -24.64 21.16
C ASN A 206 11.88 -24.40 20.52
N VAL A 207 11.92 -23.87 19.28
CA VAL A 207 13.18 -23.54 18.59
C VAL A 207 13.95 -22.45 19.35
N GLN A 208 13.27 -21.41 19.83
CA GLN A 208 13.89 -20.32 20.59
C GLN A 208 14.40 -20.70 21.99
N GLN A 209 14.06 -21.89 22.50
CA GLN A 209 14.56 -22.40 23.79
C GLN A 209 15.81 -23.28 23.66
N SER A 210 16.20 -23.64 22.43
CA SER A 210 17.33 -24.54 22.16
C SER A 210 18.65 -23.84 21.78
N GLU A 211 18.67 -22.51 21.77
CA GLU A 211 19.87 -21.66 21.56
C GLU A 211 20.26 -20.95 22.87
#